data_AF-A0A3P1ZD48-F1
#
_entry.id   AF-A0A3P1ZD48-F1
#
_cell.length_a   1.000
_cell.length_b   1.000
_cell.length_c   1.000
_cell.angle_alpha   90.00
_cell.angle_beta   90.00
_cell.angle_gamma   90.00
#
_symmetry.space_group_name_H-M   'P 1'
#
loop_
_entity.id
_entity.type
_entity.pdbx_description
1 polymer ?
#
loop_
_entity_poly.entity_id
_entity_poly.type
_entity_poly.pdbx_seq_one_letter_code
_entity_poly.pdbx_strand_id
1 'polypeptide(L)'
;MKHLFFCLALVLFAACSGEEELTPGIQIENDFEITENPDDSIQTARYEIYKEYNIPVYFNDTIAQKHKGFDHSGNPFYTYETIDLNWTFYGYDRSVKYTYRYITDPHEQMNALRYVKEYLKKVSKPMRPFCIMLADTLTVSTRRGDEKPFYRVGFRTLVLAKIKDVVNKDTIDYQVGTIIKNMIHDRVKGNLNLCARFAAVCSEKGWYGRSWETLGECSTIVKWQKKSWTLSVNELYDEPPFQVYQGKDIVERLTESLHGGAPYVDDREEALRIRKNMIAEMGQYGFLRGWKNTGTATPDDDEEDRTYFVKAILHLGDKGFRRRYGSMSVIMEKYKILADFISQDLGVDLNYDGMSEEEKNEEYFL
;
A
#
# COMPACT_ATOMS: atom_id res chain seq x y z
N MET A 1 -0.80 -62.52 -69.15
CA MET A 1 -0.54 -62.57 -67.70
C MET A 1 0.91 -62.18 -67.46
N LYS A 2 1.12 -61.12 -66.65
CA LYS A 2 2.34 -60.81 -65.87
C LYS A 2 3.61 -60.56 -66.72
N HIS A 3 4.29 -59.41 -66.72
CA HIS A 3 4.65 -58.55 -65.61
C HIS A 3 4.91 -57.11 -66.11
N LEU A 4 3.93 -56.24 -65.89
CA LEU A 4 4.10 -54.80 -65.84
C LEU A 4 4.51 -54.46 -64.39
N PHE A 5 5.79 -54.47 -64.03
CA PHE A 5 6.29 -53.92 -62.74
C PHE A 5 7.84 -53.94 -62.72
N PHE A 6 8.50 -53.14 -63.57
CA PHE A 6 9.95 -52.94 -63.43
C PHE A 6 10.45 -51.54 -63.80
N CYS A 7 9.62 -50.50 -63.62
CA CYS A 7 10.07 -49.10 -63.79
C CYS A 7 9.72 -48.17 -62.63
N LEU A 8 9.18 -48.70 -61.51
CA LEU A 8 8.77 -47.89 -60.36
C LEU A 8 9.44 -48.37 -59.05
N ALA A 9 10.75 -48.63 -59.10
CA ALA A 9 11.52 -49.03 -57.91
C ALA A 9 12.88 -48.29 -57.78
N LEU A 10 13.10 -47.24 -58.59
CA LEU A 10 14.40 -46.54 -58.65
C LEU A 10 14.31 -45.02 -58.41
N VAL A 11 13.18 -44.53 -57.87
CA VAL A 11 12.99 -43.09 -57.54
C VAL A 11 12.77 -42.87 -56.02
N LEU A 12 12.94 -43.89 -55.18
CA LEU A 12 12.67 -43.79 -53.74
C LEU A 12 13.88 -43.42 -52.85
N PHE A 13 15.00 -42.97 -53.40
CA PHE A 13 16.19 -42.60 -52.61
C PHE A 13 16.79 -41.23 -52.93
N ALA A 14 15.94 -40.25 -53.28
CA ALA A 14 16.36 -38.86 -53.45
C ALA A 14 15.41 -37.90 -52.70
N ALA A 15 15.28 -38.10 -51.39
CA ALA A 15 14.71 -37.10 -50.49
C ALA A 15 15.46 -37.17 -49.14
N CYS A 16 16.66 -36.62 -49.14
CA CYS A 16 17.34 -36.18 -47.92
C CYS A 16 17.89 -34.79 -48.20
N SER A 17 16.98 -33.83 -48.43
CA SER A 17 17.32 -32.42 -48.32
C SER A 17 17.46 -32.12 -46.84
N GLY A 18 18.62 -31.58 -46.44
CA GLY A 18 19.03 -31.37 -45.06
C GLY A 18 17.91 -30.84 -44.18
N GLU A 19 17.58 -31.61 -43.15
CA GLU A 19 16.89 -31.06 -42.00
C GLU A 19 17.90 -30.13 -41.32
N GLU A 20 17.65 -28.82 -41.37
CA GLU A 20 18.30 -27.90 -40.44
C GLU A 20 17.99 -28.42 -39.03
N GLU A 21 19.04 -28.68 -38.24
CA GLU A 21 18.87 -28.90 -36.80
C GLU A 21 17.99 -27.77 -36.26
N LEU A 22 16.82 -28.14 -35.73
CA LEU A 22 15.99 -27.23 -34.96
C LEU A 22 16.78 -26.86 -33.69
N THR A 23 17.68 -25.87 -33.80
CA THR A 23 18.22 -25.21 -32.62
C THR A 23 17.03 -24.65 -31.85
N PRO A 24 16.83 -24.98 -30.56
CA PRO A 24 15.80 -24.34 -29.75
C PRO A 24 16.26 -22.91 -29.46
N GLY A 25 16.19 -22.05 -30.47
CA GLY A 25 16.53 -20.64 -30.42
C GLY A 25 15.33 -19.81 -30.02
N ILE A 26 14.56 -20.22 -29.00
CA ILE A 26 13.60 -19.29 -28.40
C ILE A 26 14.44 -18.28 -27.62
N GLN A 27 14.88 -17.22 -28.31
CA GLN A 27 15.26 -16.00 -27.64
C GLN A 27 13.99 -15.46 -26.99
N ILE A 28 13.87 -15.67 -25.68
CA ILE A 28 12.84 -15.02 -24.89
C ILE A 28 13.26 -13.55 -24.80
N GLU A 29 12.77 -12.74 -25.75
CA GLU A 29 12.92 -11.29 -25.69
C GLU A 29 12.27 -10.77 -24.42
N ASN A 30 13.00 -9.94 -23.66
CA ASN A 30 12.46 -9.26 -22.50
C ASN A 30 11.81 -7.94 -22.93
N ASP A 31 10.49 -7.95 -23.12
CA ASP A 31 9.72 -6.78 -23.55
C ASP A 31 9.78 -5.60 -22.57
N PHE A 32 10.27 -5.83 -21.35
CA PHE A 32 10.42 -4.82 -20.32
C PHE A 32 11.81 -4.21 -20.22
N GLU A 33 12.76 -4.67 -21.03
CA GLU A 33 14.11 -4.10 -21.06
C GLU A 33 14.10 -2.66 -21.57
N ILE A 34 14.76 -1.77 -20.83
CA ILE A 34 15.01 -0.40 -21.27
C ILE A 34 16.47 -0.34 -21.74
N THR A 35 16.68 0.04 -22.99
CA THR A 35 18.02 0.19 -23.59
C THR A 35 18.48 1.64 -23.59
N GLU A 36 19.79 1.84 -23.55
CA GLU A 36 20.39 3.18 -23.58
C GLU A 36 20.26 3.83 -24.96
N ASN A 37 19.96 5.13 -24.98
CA ASN A 37 20.09 5.97 -26.16
C ASN A 37 20.69 7.33 -25.73
N PRO A 38 22.00 7.55 -25.91
CA PRO A 38 22.68 8.75 -25.44
C PRO A 38 22.18 10.06 -26.09
N ASP A 39 21.57 9.98 -27.28
CA ASP A 39 21.06 11.15 -27.99
C ASP A 39 19.67 11.59 -27.52
N ASP A 40 19.01 10.77 -26.68
CA ASP A 40 17.72 11.07 -26.07
C ASP A 40 17.88 11.17 -24.55
N SER A 41 17.84 12.40 -24.04
CA SER A 41 17.99 12.67 -22.60
C SER A 41 16.91 12.01 -21.73
N ILE A 42 15.69 11.83 -22.26
CA ILE A 42 14.59 11.18 -21.54
C ILE A 42 14.82 9.67 -21.52
N GLN A 43 15.21 9.09 -22.65
CA GLN A 43 15.57 7.68 -22.71
C GLN A 43 16.76 7.35 -21.82
N THR A 44 17.79 8.20 -21.81
CA THR A 44 18.94 8.07 -20.90
C THR A 44 18.49 8.07 -19.44
N ALA A 45 17.64 9.01 -19.03
CA ALA A 45 17.12 9.05 -17.66
C ALA A 45 16.26 7.83 -17.30
N ARG A 46 15.47 7.30 -18.24
CA ARG A 46 14.73 6.03 -18.05
C ARG A 46 15.68 4.84 -17.88
N TYR A 47 16.72 4.76 -18.72
CA TYR A 47 17.72 3.70 -18.66
C TYR A 47 18.49 3.72 -17.35
N GLU A 48 18.88 4.89 -16.83
CA GLU A 48 19.51 5.01 -15.52
C GLU A 48 18.63 4.47 -14.39
N ILE A 49 17.34 4.81 -14.39
CA ILE A 49 16.37 4.27 -13.41
C ILE A 49 16.29 2.75 -13.53
N TYR A 50 16.19 2.23 -14.74
CA TYR A 50 16.13 0.79 -14.98
C TYR A 50 17.41 0.10 -14.50
N LYS A 51 18.59 0.65 -14.80
CA LYS A 51 19.88 0.09 -14.37
C LYS A 51 20.05 0.09 -12.84
N GLU A 52 19.63 1.16 -12.17
CA GLU A 52 19.81 1.33 -10.72
C GLU A 52 18.77 0.52 -9.91
N TYR A 53 17.51 0.53 -10.36
CA TYR A 53 16.38 -0.02 -9.58
C TYR A 53 15.80 -1.31 -10.16
N ASN A 54 16.16 -1.68 -11.39
CA ASN A 54 15.56 -2.75 -12.19
C ASN A 54 14.06 -2.54 -12.45
N ILE A 55 13.63 -1.27 -12.55
CA ILE A 55 12.23 -0.89 -12.76
C ILE A 55 12.08 -0.12 -14.08
N PRO A 56 11.40 -0.67 -15.10
CA PRO A 56 11.08 0.04 -16.32
C PRO A 56 9.99 1.09 -16.08
N VAL A 57 10.16 2.25 -16.71
CA VAL A 57 9.26 3.39 -16.63
C VAL A 57 8.75 3.75 -18.02
N TYR A 58 7.45 3.95 -18.20
CA TYR A 58 6.82 4.24 -19.50
C TYR A 58 6.03 5.55 -19.46
N PHE A 59 5.95 6.26 -20.59
CA PHE A 59 5.13 7.48 -20.75
C PHE A 59 3.81 7.24 -21.50
N ASN A 60 3.60 6.01 -21.97
CA ASN A 60 2.35 5.53 -22.54
C ASN A 60 2.14 4.07 -22.11
N ASP A 61 1.02 3.49 -22.52
CA ASP A 61 0.61 2.13 -22.20
C ASP A 61 1.27 1.07 -23.09
N THR A 62 2.01 1.42 -24.13
CA THR A 62 2.67 0.43 -25.00
C THR A 62 4.06 0.07 -24.47
N ILE A 63 4.25 -1.19 -24.11
CA ILE A 63 5.51 -1.75 -23.62
C ILE A 63 6.41 -2.16 -24.80
N ALA A 64 5.85 -2.91 -25.75
CA ALA A 64 6.57 -3.39 -26.92
C ALA A 64 5.67 -3.47 -28.15
N GLN A 65 6.28 -3.30 -29.32
CA GLN A 65 5.65 -3.49 -30.63
C GLN A 65 6.51 -4.47 -31.43
N LYS A 66 5.92 -5.58 -31.87
CA LYS A 66 6.61 -6.63 -32.62
C LYS A 66 6.00 -6.79 -33.99
N HIS A 67 6.82 -6.61 -35.03
CA HIS A 67 6.44 -6.94 -36.40
C HIS A 67 6.25 -8.46 -36.53
N LYS A 68 5.13 -8.89 -37.10
CA LYS A 68 4.79 -10.31 -37.27
C LYS A 68 4.75 -10.77 -38.73
N GLY A 69 4.90 -9.85 -39.69
CA GLY A 69 4.87 -10.15 -41.12
C GLY A 69 3.87 -9.25 -41.83
N PHE A 70 3.36 -9.73 -42.98
CA PHE A 70 2.40 -9.00 -43.79
C PHE A 70 1.05 -9.73 -43.78
N ASP A 71 -0.05 -8.98 -43.80
CA ASP A 71 -1.40 -9.52 -43.98
C ASP A 71 -1.61 -10.03 -45.42
N HIS A 72 -2.79 -10.61 -45.70
CA HIS A 72 -3.12 -11.12 -47.04
C HIS A 72 -3.11 -10.03 -48.13
N SER A 73 -3.18 -8.75 -47.75
CA SER A 73 -3.14 -7.59 -48.66
C SER A 73 -1.73 -7.01 -48.81
N GLY A 74 -0.72 -7.58 -48.14
CA GLY A 74 0.66 -7.10 -48.14
C GLY A 74 0.94 -5.93 -47.19
N ASN A 75 0.04 -5.62 -46.24
CA ASN A 75 0.28 -4.59 -45.23
C ASN A 75 1.02 -5.18 -44.03
N PRO A 76 1.98 -4.46 -43.41
CA PRO A 76 2.67 -4.96 -42.23
C PRO A 76 1.71 -5.13 -41.05
N PHE A 77 1.79 -6.27 -40.38
CA PHE A 77 1.01 -6.65 -39.21
C PHE A 77 1.91 -6.67 -37.97
N TYR A 78 1.45 -6.04 -36.89
CA TYR A 78 2.17 -5.91 -35.63
C TYR A 78 1.33 -6.44 -34.47
N THR A 79 2.02 -6.98 -33.45
CA THR A 79 1.44 -7.26 -32.13
C THR A 79 2.00 -6.28 -31.11
N TYR A 80 1.18 -5.94 -30.11
CA TYR A 80 1.52 -4.98 -29.07
C TYR A 80 1.42 -5.64 -27.70
N GLU A 81 2.39 -5.36 -26.84
CA GLU A 81 2.29 -5.61 -25.40
C GLU A 81 1.92 -4.28 -24.74
N THR A 82 0.86 -4.28 -23.92
CA THR A 82 0.34 -3.04 -23.32
C THR A 82 0.08 -3.19 -21.81
N ILE A 83 0.29 -2.10 -21.08
CA ILE A 83 -0.11 -1.96 -19.69
C ILE A 83 -1.63 -1.90 -19.62
N ASP A 84 -2.21 -2.86 -18.91
CA ASP A 84 -3.65 -2.94 -18.71
C ASP A 84 -3.98 -3.12 -17.22
N LEU A 85 -4.50 -2.05 -16.62
CA LEU A 85 -4.87 -2.02 -15.21
C LEU A 85 -6.16 -2.79 -14.88
N ASN A 86 -6.92 -3.22 -15.89
CA ASN A 86 -8.09 -4.06 -15.68
C ASN A 86 -7.70 -5.53 -15.43
N TRP A 87 -6.47 -5.93 -15.75
CA TRP A 87 -5.95 -7.25 -15.40
C TRP A 87 -5.57 -7.34 -13.91
N THR A 88 -6.18 -8.30 -13.25
CA THR A 88 -5.93 -8.66 -11.85
C THR A 88 -5.46 -10.11 -11.77
N PHE A 89 -4.99 -10.54 -10.60
CA PHE A 89 -4.64 -11.94 -10.38
C PHE A 89 -5.83 -12.91 -10.58
N TYR A 90 -7.06 -12.43 -10.36
CA TYR A 90 -8.28 -13.24 -10.40
C TYR A 90 -9.06 -13.11 -11.72
N GLY A 91 -8.51 -12.38 -12.69
CA GLY A 91 -9.14 -12.17 -14.00
C GLY A 91 -9.22 -10.69 -14.38
N TYR A 92 -10.17 -10.38 -15.24
CA TYR A 92 -10.29 -9.06 -15.87
C TYR A 92 -11.50 -8.28 -15.32
N ASP A 93 -11.25 -7.13 -14.70
CA ASP A 93 -12.29 -6.27 -14.15
C ASP A 93 -12.91 -5.41 -15.26
N ARG A 94 -14.14 -5.73 -15.65
CA ARG A 94 -14.91 -4.97 -16.67
C ARG A 94 -15.73 -3.81 -16.08
N SER A 95 -15.74 -3.66 -14.75
CA SER A 95 -16.57 -2.66 -14.07
C SER A 95 -15.94 -1.27 -14.00
N VAL A 96 -14.65 -1.18 -14.31
CA VAL A 96 -13.85 0.04 -14.27
C VAL A 96 -13.27 0.29 -15.66
N LYS A 97 -13.23 1.55 -16.09
CA LYS A 97 -12.52 1.97 -17.30
C LYS A 97 -11.40 2.93 -16.92
N TYR A 98 -10.17 2.62 -17.36
CA TYR A 98 -9.04 3.51 -17.21
C TYR A 98 -8.79 4.27 -18.52
N THR A 99 -8.56 5.58 -18.42
CA THR A 99 -8.12 6.40 -19.56
C THR A 99 -7.00 7.32 -19.13
N TYR A 100 -6.07 7.57 -20.07
CA TYR A 100 -4.84 8.30 -19.79
C TYR A 100 -4.71 9.49 -20.73
N ARG A 101 -4.21 10.60 -20.19
CA ARG A 101 -3.60 11.67 -20.99
C ARG A 101 -2.10 11.58 -20.75
N TYR A 102 -1.33 11.35 -21.82
CA TYR A 102 0.11 11.13 -21.73
C TYR A 102 0.89 12.43 -21.53
N ILE A 103 2.07 12.31 -20.92
CA ILE A 103 3.04 13.41 -20.81
C ILE A 103 3.88 13.40 -22.09
N THR A 104 3.78 14.46 -22.89
CA THR A 104 4.48 14.56 -24.19
C THR A 104 5.60 15.58 -24.19
N ASP A 105 5.58 16.56 -23.27
CA ASP A 105 6.63 17.57 -23.16
C ASP A 105 7.88 16.99 -22.48
N PRO A 106 9.09 17.08 -23.08
CA PRO A 106 10.30 16.51 -22.52
C PRO A 106 10.68 17.07 -21.13
N HIS A 107 10.42 18.35 -20.86
CA HIS A 107 10.74 18.93 -19.56
C HIS A 107 9.81 18.37 -18.46
N GLU A 108 8.52 18.26 -18.76
CA GLU A 108 7.53 17.59 -17.89
C GLU A 108 7.85 16.11 -17.66
N GLN A 109 8.28 15.39 -18.71
CA GLN A 109 8.73 14.01 -18.61
C GLN A 109 9.93 13.87 -17.67
N MET A 110 10.92 14.75 -17.80
CA MET A 110 12.10 14.75 -16.92
C MET A 110 11.72 15.00 -15.46
N ASN A 111 10.80 15.94 -15.18
CA ASN A 111 10.30 16.19 -13.83
C ASN A 111 9.62 14.93 -13.24
N ALA A 112 8.78 14.26 -14.04
CA ALA A 112 8.11 13.04 -13.62
C ALA A 112 9.11 11.90 -13.31
N LEU A 113 10.20 11.78 -14.08
CA LEU A 113 11.27 10.81 -13.79
C LEU A 113 12.02 11.12 -12.49
N ARG A 114 12.23 12.40 -12.15
CA ARG A 114 12.82 12.79 -10.86
C ARG A 114 11.93 12.35 -9.69
N TYR A 115 10.62 12.55 -9.81
CA TYR A 115 9.66 12.05 -8.81
C TYR A 115 9.76 10.53 -8.66
N VAL A 116 9.85 9.78 -9.76
CA VAL A 116 10.03 8.32 -9.73
C VAL A 116 11.32 7.93 -8.98
N LYS A 117 12.43 8.62 -9.23
CA LYS A 117 13.68 8.39 -8.48
C LYS A 117 13.46 8.59 -6.98
N GLU A 118 12.77 9.64 -6.55
CA GLU A 118 12.47 9.88 -5.13
C GLU A 118 11.56 8.80 -4.52
N TYR A 119 10.55 8.34 -5.26
CA TYR A 119 9.74 7.18 -4.86
C TYR A 119 10.59 5.92 -4.68
N LEU A 120 11.42 5.59 -5.67
CA LEU A 120 12.22 4.36 -5.71
C LEU A 120 13.33 4.31 -4.65
N LYS A 121 13.85 5.47 -4.23
CA LYS A 121 14.76 5.61 -3.08
C LYS A 121 14.10 5.29 -1.75
N LYS A 122 12.81 5.61 -1.61
CA LYS A 122 12.06 5.48 -0.35
C LYS A 122 11.36 4.14 -0.20
N VAL A 123 10.85 3.58 -1.29
CA VAL A 123 10.19 2.28 -1.26
C VAL A 123 11.24 1.17 -1.08
N SER A 124 10.95 0.24 -0.17
CA SER A 124 11.78 -0.94 0.03
C SER A 124 11.80 -1.82 -1.22
N LYS A 125 12.90 -2.56 -1.42
CA LYS A 125 13.07 -3.43 -2.60
C LYS A 125 11.92 -4.44 -2.78
N PRO A 126 11.43 -5.15 -1.74
CA PRO A 126 10.31 -6.09 -1.89
C PRO A 126 8.99 -5.45 -2.30
N MET A 127 8.82 -4.15 -2.04
CA MET A 127 7.60 -3.41 -2.35
C MET A 127 7.62 -2.71 -3.71
N ARG A 128 8.75 -2.68 -4.42
CA ARG A 128 8.82 -2.01 -5.72
C ARG A 128 7.82 -2.63 -6.70
N PRO A 129 7.10 -1.81 -7.50
CA PRO A 129 6.26 -2.33 -8.56
C PRO A 129 7.14 -2.98 -9.64
N PHE A 130 6.56 -3.85 -10.46
CA PHE A 130 7.28 -4.46 -11.57
C PHE A 130 7.57 -3.43 -12.67
N CYS A 131 6.63 -2.52 -12.94
CA CYS A 131 6.85 -1.38 -13.84
C CYS A 131 6.10 -0.13 -13.35
N ILE A 132 6.50 1.04 -13.85
CA ILE A 132 5.84 2.31 -13.58
C ILE A 132 5.35 2.92 -14.90
N MET A 133 4.11 3.41 -14.93
CA MET A 133 3.60 4.22 -16.02
C MET A 133 3.33 5.64 -15.57
N LEU A 134 3.76 6.61 -16.35
CA LEU A 134 3.64 8.03 -16.09
C LEU A 134 2.59 8.64 -17.03
N ALA A 135 1.60 9.30 -16.44
CA ALA A 135 0.56 10.00 -17.18
C ALA A 135 0.48 11.45 -16.68
N ASP A 136 0.02 12.36 -17.53
CA ASP A 136 -0.39 13.67 -17.08
C ASP A 136 -1.67 13.51 -16.25
N THR A 137 -2.64 12.78 -16.78
CA THR A 137 -3.90 12.50 -16.08
C THR A 137 -4.29 11.04 -16.22
N LEU A 138 -4.65 10.43 -15.09
CA LEU A 138 -5.36 9.16 -15.02
C LEU A 138 -6.82 9.46 -14.69
N THR A 139 -7.75 8.93 -15.48
CA THR A 139 -9.19 8.94 -15.17
C THR A 139 -9.67 7.50 -14.96
N VAL A 140 -10.30 7.26 -13.81
CA VAL A 140 -10.89 5.99 -13.39
C VAL A 140 -12.40 6.16 -13.43
N SER A 141 -13.05 5.59 -14.43
CA SER A 141 -14.50 5.69 -14.62
C SER A 141 -15.19 4.45 -14.09
N THR A 142 -16.17 4.65 -13.21
CA THR A 142 -17.01 3.59 -12.63
C THR A 142 -18.49 3.96 -12.73
N ARG A 143 -19.39 3.04 -12.34
CA ARG A 143 -20.83 3.37 -12.23
C ARG A 143 -21.14 4.49 -11.23
N ARG A 144 -20.23 4.79 -10.31
CA ARG A 144 -20.40 5.84 -9.28
C ARG A 144 -19.91 7.22 -9.74
N GLY A 145 -19.22 7.29 -10.87
CA GLY A 145 -18.62 8.51 -11.41
C GLY A 145 -17.16 8.34 -11.79
N ASP A 146 -16.56 9.46 -12.18
CA ASP A 146 -15.16 9.55 -12.60
C ASP A 146 -14.28 10.07 -11.47
N GLU A 147 -13.20 9.37 -11.20
CA GLU A 147 -12.13 9.81 -10.32
C GLU A 147 -10.87 10.14 -11.12
N LYS A 148 -10.09 11.12 -10.66
CA LYS A 148 -8.81 11.48 -11.27
C LYS A 148 -7.68 11.40 -10.23
N PRO A 149 -7.32 10.20 -9.77
CA PRO A 149 -6.29 10.04 -8.76
C PRO A 149 -4.91 10.41 -9.30
N PHE A 150 -3.99 10.78 -8.40
CA PHE A 150 -2.59 11.03 -8.76
C PHE A 150 -1.75 9.74 -8.79
N TYR A 151 -2.31 8.61 -8.36
CA TYR A 151 -1.68 7.31 -8.52
C TYR A 151 -2.70 6.16 -8.54
N ARG A 152 -2.30 5.00 -9.05
CA ARG A 152 -3.05 3.74 -8.95
C ARG A 152 -2.07 2.57 -8.87
N VAL A 153 -2.27 1.71 -7.88
CA VAL A 153 -1.52 0.46 -7.74
C VAL A 153 -2.33 -0.64 -8.45
N GLY A 154 -1.79 -1.16 -9.55
CA GLY A 154 -2.28 -2.37 -10.22
C GLY A 154 -1.53 -3.62 -9.72
N PHE A 155 -1.81 -4.77 -10.33
CA PHE A 155 -1.20 -6.04 -9.90
C PHE A 155 0.35 -6.03 -10.04
N ARG A 156 0.85 -5.46 -11.13
CA ARG A 156 2.29 -5.34 -11.43
C ARG A 156 2.75 -3.91 -11.70
N THR A 157 1.81 -3.00 -11.92
CA THR A 157 2.11 -1.64 -12.39
C THR A 157 1.74 -0.63 -11.33
N LEU A 158 2.61 0.35 -11.10
CA LEU A 158 2.24 1.60 -10.45
C LEU A 158 2.03 2.66 -11.52
N VAL A 159 0.83 3.22 -11.61
CA VAL A 159 0.58 4.40 -12.45
C VAL A 159 0.70 5.64 -11.57
N LEU A 160 1.51 6.60 -12.01
CA LEU A 160 1.64 7.92 -11.39
C LEU A 160 1.10 8.96 -12.37
N ALA A 161 0.22 9.83 -11.86
CA ALA A 161 -0.43 10.88 -12.62
C ALA A 161 -0.34 12.22 -11.88
N LYS A 162 -0.45 13.33 -12.61
CA LYS A 162 -0.42 14.69 -12.02
C LYS A 162 0.86 15.01 -11.23
N ILE A 163 1.97 14.33 -11.55
CA ILE A 163 3.27 14.53 -10.88
C ILE A 163 4.24 15.42 -11.65
N LYS A 164 3.93 15.76 -12.91
CA LYS A 164 4.83 16.50 -13.81
C LYS A 164 5.20 17.90 -13.32
N ASP A 165 4.33 18.52 -12.52
CA ASP A 165 4.51 19.85 -11.93
C ASP A 165 4.90 19.78 -10.43
N VAL A 166 5.04 18.57 -9.88
CA VAL A 166 5.33 18.37 -8.44
C VAL A 166 6.85 18.36 -8.24
N VAL A 167 7.40 19.55 -8.00
CA VAL A 167 8.85 19.75 -7.80
C VAL A 167 9.26 20.09 -6.37
N ASN A 168 8.30 20.47 -5.51
CA ASN A 168 8.57 20.76 -4.11
C ASN A 168 8.83 19.46 -3.33
N LYS A 169 9.97 19.41 -2.62
CA LYS A 169 10.42 18.21 -1.91
C LYS A 169 9.44 17.75 -0.82
N ASP A 170 8.86 18.65 -0.04
CA ASP A 170 7.93 18.28 1.04
C ASP A 170 6.65 17.67 0.46
N THR A 171 6.16 18.20 -0.66
CA THR A 171 5.02 17.64 -1.39
C THR A 171 5.34 16.25 -1.96
N ILE A 172 6.52 16.07 -2.56
CA ILE A 172 6.98 14.76 -3.05
C ILE A 172 7.03 13.78 -1.88
N ASP A 173 7.64 14.17 -0.77
CA ASP A 173 7.84 13.34 0.41
C ASP A 173 6.51 12.90 1.03
N TYR A 174 5.56 13.82 1.14
CA TYR A 174 4.20 13.53 1.60
C TYR A 174 3.46 12.56 0.67
N GLN A 175 3.48 12.81 -0.65
CA GLN A 175 2.78 11.96 -1.61
C GLN A 175 3.41 10.56 -1.70
N VAL A 176 4.73 10.47 -1.79
CA VAL A 176 5.47 9.20 -1.79
C VAL A 176 5.19 8.42 -0.50
N GLY A 177 5.25 9.08 0.65
CA GLY A 177 4.90 8.47 1.93
C GLY A 177 3.46 7.95 1.96
N THR A 178 2.52 8.69 1.36
CA THR A 178 1.12 8.26 1.23
C THR A 178 0.98 7.03 0.34
N ILE A 179 1.64 7.00 -0.82
CA ILE A 179 1.62 5.85 -1.74
C ILE A 179 2.17 4.60 -1.02
N ILE A 180 3.35 4.71 -0.40
CA ILE A 180 4.00 3.58 0.29
C ILE A 180 3.13 3.07 1.43
N LYS A 181 2.58 3.96 2.28
CA LYS A 181 1.68 3.56 3.38
C LYS A 181 0.46 2.79 2.85
N ASN A 182 -0.18 3.28 1.81
CA ASN A 182 -1.34 2.62 1.21
C ASN A 182 -0.97 1.27 0.60
N MET A 183 0.20 1.16 -0.04
CA MET A 183 0.71 -0.13 -0.50
C MET A 183 0.96 -1.11 0.65
N ILE A 184 1.50 -0.67 1.80
CA ILE A 184 1.66 -1.53 2.98
C ILE A 184 0.30 -2.04 3.46
N HIS A 185 -0.70 -1.16 3.58
CA HIS A 185 -2.06 -1.53 3.93
C HIS A 185 -2.63 -2.60 2.97
N ASP A 186 -2.49 -2.39 1.66
CA ASP A 186 -2.97 -3.34 0.64
C ASP A 186 -2.25 -4.69 0.72
N ARG A 187 -0.92 -4.69 0.97
CA ARG A 187 -0.12 -5.93 1.11
C ARG A 187 -0.49 -6.71 2.37
N VAL A 188 -0.69 -6.01 3.49
CA VAL A 188 -1.19 -6.62 4.73
C VAL A 188 -2.57 -7.21 4.49
N LYS A 189 -3.50 -6.45 3.91
CA LYS A 189 -4.87 -6.90 3.60
C LYS A 189 -4.89 -8.10 2.66
N GLY A 190 -4.02 -8.13 1.67
CA GLY A 190 -3.89 -9.23 0.71
C GLY A 190 -3.31 -10.52 1.31
N ASN A 191 -2.66 -10.47 2.47
CA ASN A 191 -2.10 -11.65 3.14
C ASN A 191 -3.14 -12.29 4.08
N LEU A 192 -3.97 -13.19 3.54
CA LEU A 192 -5.07 -13.80 4.29
C LEU A 192 -4.61 -14.59 5.52
N ASN A 193 -3.45 -15.25 5.47
CA ASN A 193 -2.91 -15.99 6.61
C ASN A 193 -2.48 -15.04 7.73
N LEU A 194 -1.77 -13.96 7.39
CA LEU A 194 -1.41 -12.90 8.33
C LEU A 194 -2.66 -12.29 8.99
N CYS A 195 -3.67 -11.95 8.19
CA CYS A 195 -4.93 -11.42 8.68
C CYS A 195 -5.63 -12.39 9.63
N ALA A 196 -5.70 -13.68 9.28
CA ALA A 196 -6.30 -14.70 10.13
C ALA A 196 -5.58 -14.86 11.48
N ARG A 197 -4.23 -14.88 11.46
CA ARG A 197 -3.41 -14.93 12.69
C ARG A 197 -3.62 -13.72 13.58
N PHE A 198 -3.67 -12.52 12.98
CA PHE A 198 -3.96 -11.29 13.72
C PHE A 198 -5.35 -11.32 14.35
N ALA A 199 -6.37 -11.71 13.58
CA ALA A 199 -7.75 -11.79 14.04
C ALA A 199 -7.92 -12.80 15.17
N ALA A 200 -7.26 -13.96 15.10
CA ALA A 200 -7.37 -15.04 16.08
C ALA A 200 -7.09 -14.58 17.53
N VAL A 201 -6.18 -13.60 17.72
CA VAL A 201 -5.84 -13.06 19.05
C VAL A 201 -7.07 -12.57 19.83
N CYS A 202 -8.07 -12.01 19.15
CA CYS A 202 -9.29 -11.48 19.76
C CYS A 202 -10.58 -12.18 19.32
N SER A 203 -10.65 -12.69 18.09
CA SER A 203 -11.85 -13.35 17.55
C SER A 203 -12.19 -14.63 18.30
N GLU A 204 -11.20 -15.43 18.69
CA GLU A 204 -11.44 -16.67 19.46
C GLU A 204 -12.05 -16.40 20.84
N LYS A 205 -11.84 -15.18 21.37
CA LYS A 205 -12.37 -14.72 22.65
C LYS A 205 -13.70 -13.96 22.50
N GLY A 206 -14.15 -13.71 21.27
CA GLY A 206 -15.39 -13.01 20.98
C GLY A 206 -15.39 -11.54 21.40
N TRP A 207 -14.24 -10.88 21.32
CA TRP A 207 -14.05 -9.50 21.82
C TRP A 207 -14.39 -8.40 20.80
N TYR A 208 -14.46 -8.70 19.50
CA TYR A 208 -14.89 -7.72 18.49
C TYR A 208 -16.39 -7.38 18.60
N GLY A 209 -16.76 -6.16 18.21
CA GLY A 209 -18.14 -5.67 18.22
C GLY A 209 -18.81 -5.63 19.60
N ARG A 210 -18.05 -5.57 20.70
CA ARG A 210 -18.57 -5.56 22.08
C ARG A 210 -18.58 -4.17 22.67
N SER A 211 -19.65 -3.83 23.40
CA SER A 211 -19.64 -2.66 24.27
C SER A 211 -18.61 -2.84 25.38
N TRP A 212 -17.90 -1.78 25.76
CA TRP A 212 -16.98 -1.81 26.89
C TRP A 212 -17.66 -2.23 28.20
N GLU A 213 -18.97 -1.99 28.35
CA GLU A 213 -19.76 -2.43 29.51
C GLU A 213 -19.94 -3.95 29.58
N THR A 214 -19.95 -4.61 28.42
CA THR A 214 -20.13 -6.06 28.32
C THR A 214 -18.80 -6.80 28.51
N LEU A 215 -17.69 -6.08 28.41
CA LEU A 215 -16.36 -6.57 28.74
C LEU A 215 -16.11 -6.32 30.24
N GLY A 216 -15.39 -7.24 30.88
CA GLY A 216 -14.96 -7.06 32.27
C GLY A 216 -13.99 -5.90 32.41
N GLU A 217 -13.80 -5.40 33.63
CA GLU A 217 -12.63 -4.57 33.97
C GLU A 217 -12.43 -3.29 33.11
N CYS A 218 -13.49 -2.74 32.51
CA CYS A 218 -13.49 -1.48 31.74
C CYS A 218 -14.14 -0.31 32.50
N SER A 219 -13.95 -0.26 33.82
CA SER A 219 -14.71 0.63 34.70
C SER A 219 -14.46 2.13 34.42
N THR A 220 -13.23 2.50 34.08
CA THR A 220 -12.83 3.87 33.80
C THR A 220 -13.40 4.30 32.44
N ILE A 221 -13.26 3.46 31.42
CA ILE A 221 -13.82 3.70 30.08
C ILE A 221 -15.34 3.92 30.19
N VAL A 222 -16.04 2.99 30.84
CA VAL A 222 -17.51 3.04 30.98
C VAL A 222 -17.95 4.26 31.78
N LYS A 223 -17.24 4.61 32.86
CA LYS A 223 -17.54 5.80 33.68
C LYS A 223 -17.50 7.07 32.84
N TRP A 224 -16.44 7.27 32.07
CA TRP A 224 -16.21 8.53 31.35
C TRP A 224 -17.04 8.66 30.08
N GLN A 225 -17.19 7.56 29.33
CA GLN A 225 -18.04 7.53 28.16
C GLN A 225 -19.52 7.87 28.46
N LYS A 226 -20.01 7.50 29.65
CA LYS A 226 -21.37 7.86 30.11
C LYS A 226 -21.56 9.36 30.34
N LYS A 227 -20.47 10.11 30.58
CA LYS A 227 -20.50 11.56 30.77
C LYS A 227 -20.56 12.28 29.43
N SER A 228 -19.80 11.82 28.44
CA SER A 228 -19.82 12.34 27.08
C SER A 228 -19.23 11.34 26.10
N TRP A 229 -19.76 11.30 24.88
CA TRP A 229 -19.18 10.51 23.79
C TRP A 229 -17.77 10.97 23.39
N THR A 230 -17.42 12.22 23.69
CA THR A 230 -16.07 12.78 23.50
C THR A 230 -15.07 12.37 24.59
N LEU A 231 -15.51 11.66 25.63
CA LEU A 231 -14.64 11.10 26.67
C LEU A 231 -14.49 9.59 26.46
N SER A 232 -14.04 9.22 25.27
CA SER A 232 -13.91 7.82 24.83
C SER A 232 -12.46 7.47 24.51
N VAL A 233 -12.20 6.18 24.32
CA VAL A 233 -10.87 5.67 23.94
C VAL A 233 -10.41 6.12 22.53
N ASN A 234 -11.28 6.78 21.75
CA ASN A 234 -10.90 7.34 20.46
C ASN A 234 -10.22 8.70 20.56
N GLU A 235 -10.23 9.30 21.75
CA GLU A 235 -9.80 10.67 22.02
C GLU A 235 -8.52 10.69 22.89
N LEU A 236 -7.82 9.57 23.04
CA LEU A 236 -6.72 9.43 24.00
C LEU A 236 -5.53 10.35 23.72
N TYR A 237 -5.20 10.58 22.44
CA TYR A 237 -4.07 11.39 22.00
C TYR A 237 -4.46 12.16 20.74
N ASP A 238 -4.23 13.48 20.70
CA ASP A 238 -4.38 14.28 19.47
C ASP A 238 -3.08 14.30 18.66
N GLU A 239 -2.81 13.19 17.97
CA GLU A 239 -1.65 13.10 17.09
C GLU A 239 -1.88 12.13 15.94
N PRO A 240 -1.10 12.23 14.86
CA PRO A 240 -1.07 11.18 13.86
C PRO A 240 -0.81 9.80 14.51
N PRO A 241 -1.30 8.70 13.93
CA PRO A 241 -2.12 8.62 12.74
C PRO A 241 -3.62 8.79 13.03
N PHE A 242 -3.99 9.14 14.26
CA PHE A 242 -5.37 9.15 14.75
C PHE A 242 -5.84 10.56 15.05
N GLN A 243 -6.70 11.08 14.19
CA GLN A 243 -7.36 12.34 14.48
C GLN A 243 -8.41 12.13 15.57
N VAL A 244 -8.41 13.01 16.57
CA VAL A 244 -9.45 13.11 17.59
C VAL A 244 -10.49 14.16 17.18
N TYR A 245 -11.64 14.16 17.84
CA TYR A 245 -12.67 15.15 17.54
C TYR A 245 -12.17 16.57 17.90
N GLN A 246 -12.26 17.51 16.98
CA GLN A 246 -11.87 18.92 17.21
C GLN A 246 -10.41 19.15 17.68
N GLY A 247 -9.50 18.17 17.53
CA GLY A 247 -8.10 18.33 17.93
C GLY A 247 -7.92 18.57 19.43
N LYS A 248 -8.70 17.87 20.25
CA LYS A 248 -8.60 17.91 21.71
C LYS A 248 -8.52 16.52 22.28
N ASP A 249 -7.41 16.21 22.92
CA ASP A 249 -7.22 14.90 23.54
C ASP A 249 -8.02 14.77 24.84
N ILE A 250 -8.02 13.57 25.43
CA ILE A 250 -8.82 13.29 26.60
C ILE A 250 -8.35 14.08 27.82
N VAL A 251 -7.07 14.42 27.90
CA VAL A 251 -6.50 15.18 29.01
C VAL A 251 -7.01 16.62 28.96
N GLU A 252 -6.96 17.24 27.78
CA GLU A 252 -7.54 18.56 27.53
C GLU A 252 -9.04 18.54 27.79
N ARG A 253 -9.77 17.54 27.27
CA ARG A 253 -11.23 17.47 27.47
C ARG A 253 -11.67 17.32 28.92
N LEU A 254 -10.88 16.63 29.74
CA LEU A 254 -11.18 16.43 31.15
C LEU A 254 -10.89 17.70 31.96
N THR A 255 -9.89 18.48 31.55
CA THR A 255 -9.42 19.67 32.27
C THR A 255 -10.03 20.98 31.76
N GLU A 256 -10.62 20.99 30.57
CA GLU A 256 -11.26 22.17 30.02
C GLU A 256 -12.70 22.38 30.50
N SER A 257 -13.07 23.65 30.67
CA SER A 257 -14.46 24.08 30.83
C SER A 257 -15.18 23.99 29.49
N LEU A 258 -15.99 22.96 29.30
CA LEU A 258 -16.88 22.84 28.13
C LEU A 258 -18.17 23.64 28.37
N HIS A 259 -18.56 24.47 27.39
CA HIS A 259 -19.84 25.20 27.37
C HIS A 259 -20.15 26.04 28.61
N GLY A 260 -19.12 26.57 29.29
CA GLY A 260 -19.30 27.38 30.51
C GLY A 260 -19.59 26.57 31.78
N GLY A 261 -19.45 25.24 31.74
CA GLY A 261 -19.49 24.36 32.92
C GLY A 261 -18.13 24.24 33.60
N ALA A 262 -18.08 23.67 34.80
CA ALA A 262 -16.80 23.32 35.44
C ALA A 262 -16.09 22.19 34.64
N PRO A 263 -14.74 22.13 34.67
CA PRO A 263 -14.00 20.97 34.22
C PRO A 263 -14.51 19.65 34.82
N TYR A 264 -14.24 18.54 34.15
CA TYR A 264 -14.59 17.22 34.68
C TYR A 264 -13.66 16.78 35.80
N VAL A 265 -12.41 17.25 35.79
CA VAL A 265 -11.39 17.02 36.83
C VAL A 265 -10.62 18.30 37.08
N ASP A 266 -10.14 18.48 38.32
CA ASP A 266 -9.55 19.73 38.78
C ASP A 266 -8.08 19.91 38.38
N ASP A 267 -7.36 18.81 38.08
CA ASP A 267 -5.95 18.84 37.73
C ASP A 267 -5.56 17.90 36.58
N ARG A 268 -4.43 18.22 35.95
CA ARG A 268 -3.89 17.46 34.81
C ARG A 268 -3.39 16.08 35.21
N GLU A 269 -2.89 15.88 36.44
CA GLU A 269 -2.37 14.60 36.90
C GLU A 269 -3.48 13.54 36.98
N GLU A 270 -4.65 13.93 37.47
CA GLU A 270 -5.85 13.08 37.47
C GLU A 270 -6.28 12.74 36.03
N ALA A 271 -6.28 13.72 35.12
CA ALA A 271 -6.60 13.48 33.71
C ALA A 271 -5.62 12.51 33.04
N LEU A 272 -4.32 12.63 33.32
CA LEU A 272 -3.29 11.70 32.85
C LEU A 272 -3.48 10.29 33.41
N ARG A 273 -3.81 10.18 34.71
CA ARG A 273 -4.15 8.90 35.35
C ARG A 273 -5.38 8.25 34.71
N ILE A 274 -6.40 9.03 34.35
CA ILE A 274 -7.59 8.54 33.64
C ILE A 274 -7.21 8.01 32.27
N ARG A 275 -6.44 8.77 31.47
CA ARG A 275 -5.93 8.31 30.18
C ARG A 275 -5.17 6.99 30.31
N LYS A 276 -4.25 6.90 31.28
CA LYS A 276 -3.47 5.68 31.57
C LYS A 276 -4.39 4.47 31.85
N ASN A 277 -5.37 4.65 32.72
CA ASN A 277 -6.32 3.60 33.06
C ASN A 277 -7.13 3.17 31.83
N MET A 278 -7.61 4.12 31.01
CA MET A 278 -8.35 3.79 29.79
C MET A 278 -7.49 3.01 28.79
N ILE A 279 -6.21 3.36 28.63
CA ILE A 279 -5.29 2.60 27.77
C ILE A 279 -5.10 1.19 28.33
N ALA A 280 -4.90 1.03 29.64
CA ALA A 280 -4.72 -0.28 30.27
C ALA A 280 -5.97 -1.16 30.15
N GLU A 281 -7.16 -0.61 30.45
CA GLU A 281 -8.45 -1.29 30.38
C GLU A 281 -8.81 -1.70 28.94
N MET A 282 -8.43 -0.91 27.94
CA MET A 282 -8.59 -1.27 26.53
C MET A 282 -7.52 -2.28 26.08
N GLY A 283 -6.28 -2.08 26.52
CA GLY A 283 -5.11 -2.84 26.08
C GLY A 283 -5.10 -4.30 26.53
N GLN A 284 -5.72 -4.62 27.67
CA GLN A 284 -5.96 -6.02 28.08
C GLN A 284 -6.80 -6.81 27.06
N TYR A 285 -7.61 -6.12 26.26
CA TYR A 285 -8.40 -6.71 25.18
C TYR A 285 -7.71 -6.65 23.81
N GLY A 286 -6.46 -6.18 23.77
CA GLY A 286 -5.65 -6.15 22.55
C GLY A 286 -6.03 -5.05 21.56
N PHE A 287 -6.66 -3.97 22.01
CA PHE A 287 -7.10 -2.88 21.13
C PHE A 287 -6.29 -1.60 21.38
N LEU A 288 -6.01 -0.86 20.30
CA LEU A 288 -5.38 0.47 20.36
C LEU A 288 -6.41 1.61 20.34
N ARG A 289 -7.62 1.30 19.89
CA ARG A 289 -8.71 2.26 19.66
C ARG A 289 -10.05 1.51 19.69
N GLY A 290 -11.13 2.22 20.00
CA GLY A 290 -12.49 1.69 19.90
C GLY A 290 -13.06 1.79 18.48
N TRP A 291 -14.34 1.46 18.36
CA TRP A 291 -15.11 1.57 17.12
C TRP A 291 -15.01 2.99 16.51
N LYS A 292 -14.73 3.09 15.21
CA LYS A 292 -14.39 4.35 14.49
C LYS A 292 -15.39 5.47 14.68
N ASN A 293 -16.67 5.15 14.83
CA ASN A 293 -17.72 6.16 14.81
C ASN A 293 -17.84 6.90 16.15
N THR A 294 -17.65 6.20 17.27
CA THR A 294 -17.94 6.78 18.60
C THR A 294 -16.92 6.40 19.68
N GLY A 295 -16.12 5.36 19.47
CA GLY A 295 -15.25 4.78 20.48
C GLY A 295 -16.00 4.08 21.62
N THR A 296 -17.32 3.89 21.51
CA THR A 296 -18.18 3.39 22.61
C THR A 296 -18.17 1.88 22.77
N ALA A 297 -17.50 1.20 21.86
CA ALA A 297 -17.33 -0.25 21.79
C ALA A 297 -15.91 -0.55 21.30
N THR A 298 -15.51 -1.82 21.38
CA THR A 298 -14.34 -2.34 20.68
C THR A 298 -14.46 -2.11 19.17
N PRO A 299 -13.38 -2.27 18.38
CA PRO A 299 -13.50 -2.36 16.93
C PRO A 299 -14.59 -3.35 16.49
N ASP A 300 -15.28 -3.04 15.40
CA ASP A 300 -16.40 -3.82 14.89
C ASP A 300 -15.93 -5.20 14.38
N ASP A 301 -14.75 -5.21 13.74
CA ASP A 301 -14.13 -6.38 13.15
C ASP A 301 -12.60 -6.31 13.18
N ASP A 302 -11.95 -7.37 12.68
CA ASP A 302 -10.49 -7.46 12.60
C ASP A 302 -9.87 -6.54 11.55
N GLU A 303 -10.61 -6.14 10.51
CA GLU A 303 -10.10 -5.25 9.46
C GLU A 303 -9.94 -3.82 9.99
N GLU A 304 -10.93 -3.33 10.73
CA GLU A 304 -10.88 -2.06 11.42
C GLU A 304 -9.70 -2.00 12.40
N ASP A 305 -9.60 -3.00 13.27
CA ASP A 305 -8.53 -3.10 14.27
C ASP A 305 -7.14 -3.21 13.65
N ARG A 306 -6.97 -4.09 12.66
CA ARG A 306 -5.70 -4.22 11.91
C ARG A 306 -5.31 -2.90 11.25
N THR A 307 -6.27 -2.13 10.75
CA THR A 307 -6.01 -0.80 10.18
C THR A 307 -5.44 0.15 11.23
N TYR A 308 -5.94 0.11 12.46
CA TYR A 308 -5.38 0.90 13.57
C TYR A 308 -3.95 0.49 13.89
N PHE A 309 -3.68 -0.80 14.00
CA PHE A 309 -2.34 -1.30 14.25
C PHE A 309 -1.34 -0.92 13.15
N VAL A 310 -1.66 -1.15 11.87
CA VAL A 310 -0.74 -0.80 10.76
C VAL A 310 -0.43 0.70 10.78
N LYS A 311 -1.45 1.55 11.00
CA LYS A 311 -1.25 2.99 11.13
C LYS A 311 -0.32 3.34 12.29
N ALA A 312 -0.56 2.79 13.48
CA ALA A 312 0.23 3.06 14.68
C ALA A 312 1.67 2.57 14.52
N ILE A 313 1.89 1.38 13.96
CA ILE A 313 3.22 0.81 13.69
C ILE A 313 4.02 1.74 12.78
N LEU A 314 3.42 2.19 11.66
CA LEU A 314 4.09 3.06 10.69
C LEU A 314 4.27 4.50 11.18
N HIS A 315 3.49 4.93 12.18
CA HIS A 315 3.68 6.25 12.77
C HIS A 315 4.75 6.23 13.87
N LEU A 316 4.64 5.31 14.82
CA LEU A 316 5.45 5.29 16.04
C LEU A 316 6.81 4.59 15.85
N GLY A 317 6.94 3.70 14.85
CA GLY A 317 8.10 2.81 14.74
C GLY A 317 8.16 1.79 15.90
N ASP A 318 9.15 0.90 15.88
CA ASP A 318 9.31 -0.15 16.91
C ASP A 318 9.57 0.44 18.29
N LYS A 319 10.44 1.46 18.39
CA LYS A 319 10.80 2.06 19.69
C LYS A 319 9.62 2.81 20.31
N GLY A 320 8.94 3.65 19.53
CA GLY A 320 7.78 4.41 20.00
C GLY A 320 6.61 3.50 20.34
N PHE A 321 6.33 2.48 19.52
CA PHE A 321 5.23 1.55 19.79
C PHE A 321 5.47 0.76 21.09
N ARG A 322 6.70 0.27 21.32
CA ARG A 322 7.05 -0.44 22.56
C ARG A 322 7.05 0.46 23.78
N ARG A 323 7.44 1.73 23.63
CA ARG A 323 7.33 2.71 24.71
C ARG A 323 5.86 2.85 25.14
N ARG A 324 4.96 3.10 24.19
CA ARG A 324 3.54 3.32 24.49
C ARG A 324 2.78 2.07 24.94
N TYR A 325 3.02 0.93 24.31
CA TYR A 325 2.18 -0.27 24.48
C TYR A 325 2.95 -1.52 24.94
N GLY A 326 4.27 -1.43 25.18
CA GLY A 326 5.14 -2.59 25.43
C GLY A 326 4.79 -3.41 26.67
N SER A 327 4.09 -2.83 27.64
CA SER A 327 3.60 -3.51 28.84
C SER A 327 2.32 -4.32 28.60
N MET A 328 1.64 -4.14 27.47
CA MET A 328 0.34 -4.74 27.16
C MET A 328 0.52 -5.99 26.28
N SER A 329 0.55 -7.16 26.91
CA SER A 329 0.90 -8.43 26.26
C SER A 329 0.06 -8.75 25.02
N VAL A 330 -1.26 -8.56 25.08
CA VAL A 330 -2.17 -8.86 23.95
C VAL A 330 -1.95 -7.90 22.77
N ILE A 331 -1.69 -6.61 23.05
CA ILE A 331 -1.30 -5.66 22.01
C ILE A 331 0.02 -6.08 21.38
N MET A 332 1.01 -6.48 22.19
CA MET A 332 2.33 -6.86 21.70
C MET A 332 2.32 -8.15 20.87
N GLU A 333 1.38 -9.07 21.13
CA GLU A 333 1.15 -10.25 20.29
C GLU A 333 0.70 -9.85 18.87
N LYS A 334 -0.32 -8.99 18.76
CA LYS A 334 -0.80 -8.44 17.49
C LYS A 334 0.25 -7.61 16.77
N TYR A 335 0.94 -6.76 17.51
CA TYR A 335 2.04 -5.93 17.02
C TYR A 335 3.09 -6.81 16.34
N LYS A 336 3.55 -7.88 17.01
CA LYS A 336 4.60 -8.76 16.48
C LYS A 336 4.19 -9.41 15.16
N ILE A 337 2.95 -9.89 15.05
CA ILE A 337 2.44 -10.50 13.82
C ILE A 337 2.59 -9.54 12.64
N LEU A 338 2.17 -8.28 12.80
CA LEU A 338 2.22 -7.28 11.73
C LEU A 338 3.62 -6.71 11.52
N ALA A 339 4.34 -6.39 12.59
CA ALA A 339 5.67 -5.80 12.53
C ALA A 339 6.69 -6.76 11.89
N ASP A 340 6.62 -8.06 12.18
CA ASP A 340 7.47 -9.07 11.53
C ASP A 340 7.21 -9.09 10.02
N PHE A 341 5.95 -9.11 9.58
CA PHE A 341 5.61 -9.06 8.15
C PHE A 341 6.07 -7.75 7.49
N ILE A 342 5.77 -6.60 8.11
CA ILE A 342 6.12 -5.28 7.57
C ILE A 342 7.63 -5.11 7.45
N SER A 343 8.40 -5.55 8.45
CA SER A 343 9.85 -5.39 8.45
C SER A 343 10.57 -6.45 7.62
N GLN A 344 10.22 -7.74 7.76
CA GLN A 344 10.97 -8.84 7.16
C GLN A 344 10.52 -9.11 5.72
N ASP A 345 9.21 -9.16 5.48
CA ASP A 345 8.68 -9.53 4.16
C ASP A 345 8.53 -8.30 3.25
N LEU A 346 8.05 -7.18 3.80
CA LEU A 346 7.95 -5.93 3.04
C LEU A 346 9.24 -5.12 3.08
N GLY A 347 10.21 -5.41 3.94
CA GLY A 347 11.49 -4.71 3.99
C GLY A 347 11.39 -3.26 4.47
N VAL A 348 10.35 -2.91 5.22
CA VAL A 348 10.15 -1.55 5.75
C VAL A 348 10.96 -1.39 7.04
N ASP A 349 11.82 -0.38 7.09
CA ASP A 349 12.55 -0.08 8.32
C ASP A 349 11.62 0.52 9.37
N LEU A 350 11.49 -0.16 10.51
CA LEU A 350 10.71 0.27 11.66
C LEU A 350 11.60 0.75 12.82
N ASN A 351 12.93 0.80 12.66
CA ASN A 351 13.88 1.14 13.73
C ASN A 351 14.00 2.65 13.99
N TYR A 352 12.89 3.27 14.37
CA TYR A 352 12.83 4.67 14.79
C TYR A 352 11.87 4.83 15.97
N ASP A 353 11.95 6.00 16.61
CA ASP A 353 11.03 6.44 17.66
C ASP A 353 10.23 7.63 17.12
N GLY A 354 9.00 7.36 16.70
CA GLY A 354 8.10 8.34 16.11
C GLY A 354 7.26 9.12 17.12
N MET A 355 7.42 8.86 18.42
CA MET A 355 6.71 9.61 19.46
C MET A 355 7.20 11.05 19.54
N SER A 356 6.28 11.96 19.87
CA SER A 356 6.63 13.37 20.10
C SER A 356 7.44 13.54 21.39
N GLU A 357 8.20 14.63 21.51
CA GLU A 357 8.95 14.93 22.73
C GLU A 357 8.02 15.22 23.92
N GLU A 358 6.84 15.77 23.66
CA GLU A 358 5.83 16.01 24.69
C GLU A 358 5.42 14.70 25.36
N GLU A 359 5.07 13.67 24.59
CA GLU A 359 4.67 12.38 25.15
C GLU A 359 5.80 11.65 25.87
N LYS A 360 7.02 11.73 25.34
CA LYS A 360 8.20 11.19 26.03
C LYS A 360 8.37 11.82 27.41
N ASN A 361 8.00 13.10 27.56
CA ASN A 361 8.03 13.80 28.83
C ASN A 361 6.82 13.47 29.72
N GLU A 362 5.63 13.22 29.15
CA GLU A 362 4.45 12.78 29.90
C GLU A 362 4.62 11.37 30.49
N GLU A 363 5.43 10.52 29.87
CA GLU A 363 5.75 9.19 30.39
C GLU A 363 6.51 9.23 31.74
N TYR A 364 7.21 10.33 32.06
CA TYR A 364 7.88 10.50 33.36
C TYR A 364 6.90 10.67 34.54
N PHE A 365 5.62 10.92 34.26
CA PHE A 365 4.55 11.05 35.25
C PHE A 365 3.61 9.83 35.30
N LEU A 366 3.96 8.77 34.55
CA LEU A 366 3.27 7.47 34.52
C LEU A 366 4.13 6.40 35.22
#